data_AF-A0A966FN58-F1
#
_entry.id   AF-A0A966FN58-F1
#
_cell.length_a   1.000
_cell.length_b   1.000
_cell.length_c   1.000
_cell.angle_alpha   90.00
_cell.angle_beta   90.00
_cell.angle_gamma   90.00
#
_symmetry.space_group_name_H-M   'P 1'
#
loop_
_entity.id
_entity.type
_entity.pdbx_description
1 polymer ?
#
loop_
_entity_poly.entity_id
_entity_poly.type
_entity_poly.pdbx_seq_one_letter_code
_entity_poly.pdbx_strand_id
1 'polypeptide(L)'
;MMDIYEDISERELIERFLFLYPFNAQSEKIYLEKLPKGRKLLGKLLSEKTKRNVRILSPRGTPVKNVISLARENASEYLKNYLSRHLELKEKKLLEELKETLGLSNIPIRIEGYDISNVSGVDATGSMVVFANGKPDKKEYRHFKIKYTKGPNDFGMLEEVLTRRFGESDDFSNAAP
;
A
#
# COMPACT_ATOMS: atom_id res chain seq x y z
N MET A 1 5.46 14.37 -10.17
CA MET A 1 5.36 15.14 -8.90
C MET A 1 6.19 14.51 -7.77
N MET A 2 6.48 13.19 -7.85
CA MET A 2 7.36 12.48 -6.90
C MET A 2 8.86 12.71 -7.20
N ASP A 3 9.21 13.14 -8.42
CA ASP A 3 10.60 13.32 -8.89
C ASP A 3 11.29 14.61 -8.41
N ILE A 4 10.57 15.55 -7.77
CA ILE A 4 11.13 16.83 -7.32
C ILE A 4 11.80 16.71 -5.93
N TYR A 5 11.59 15.58 -5.24
CA TYR A 5 12.06 15.38 -3.86
C TYR A 5 13.30 14.51 -3.74
N GLU A 6 13.78 13.88 -4.81
CA GLU A 6 14.96 12.99 -4.74
C GLU A 6 16.26 13.76 -4.43
N ASP A 7 16.31 15.08 -4.68
CA ASP A 7 17.52 15.89 -4.52
C ASP A 7 17.45 16.91 -3.36
N ILE A 8 16.38 16.87 -2.56
CA ILE A 8 16.21 17.80 -1.43
C ILE A 8 16.80 17.18 -0.17
N SER A 9 17.86 17.80 0.37
CA SER A 9 18.42 17.37 1.64
C SER A 9 17.37 17.42 2.77
N GLU A 10 17.44 16.50 3.74
CA GLU A 10 16.50 16.47 4.87
C GLU A 10 16.42 17.81 5.63
N ARG A 11 17.53 18.56 5.69
CA ARG A 11 17.56 19.89 6.30
C ARG A 11 16.71 20.90 5.53
N GLU A 12 16.75 20.86 4.21
CA GLU A 12 15.95 21.73 3.34
C GLU A 12 14.48 21.32 3.36
N LEU A 13 14.19 20.02 3.43
CA LEU A 13 12.83 19.51 3.60
C LEU A 13 12.20 20.05 4.90
N ILE A 14 12.93 19.95 6.02
CA ILE A 14 12.51 20.48 7.31
C ILE A 14 12.29 22.00 7.25
N GLU A 15 13.19 22.73 6.60
CA GLU A 15 13.09 24.18 6.42
C GLU A 15 11.84 24.58 5.65
N ARG A 16 11.58 23.94 4.50
CA ARG A 16 10.36 24.15 3.71
C ARG A 16 9.11 23.76 4.49
N PHE A 17 9.14 22.63 5.19
CA PHE A 17 8.02 22.19 6.01
C PHE A 17 7.69 23.22 7.09
N LEU A 18 8.67 23.70 7.86
CA LEU A 18 8.42 24.71 8.89
C LEU A 18 7.91 26.04 8.33
N PHE A 19 8.31 26.40 7.10
CA PHE A 19 7.83 27.60 6.42
C PHE A 19 6.37 27.46 5.95
N LEU A 20 6.03 26.33 5.32
CA LEU A 20 4.73 26.09 4.70
C LEU A 20 3.68 25.56 5.67
N TYR A 21 4.09 24.83 6.71
CA TYR A 21 3.16 24.23 7.65
C TYR A 21 2.37 25.35 8.34
N PRO A 22 1.03 25.22 8.44
CA PRO A 22 0.20 26.19 9.16
C PRO A 22 0.53 26.08 10.65
N PHE A 23 1.60 26.78 11.03
CA PHE A 23 2.21 26.68 12.34
C PHE A 23 1.30 27.38 13.35
N ASN A 24 0.36 26.62 13.88
CA ASN A 24 -0.56 27.04 14.94
C ASN A 24 0.03 26.73 16.32
N ALA A 25 1.36 26.84 16.44
CA ALA A 25 2.06 26.26 17.58
C ALA A 25 1.71 26.97 18.88
N GLN A 26 1.28 26.17 19.84
CA GLN A 26 1.14 26.56 21.24
C GLN A 26 2.49 26.57 21.96
N SER A 27 3.52 25.93 21.39
CA SER A 27 4.84 25.77 22.02
C SER A 27 5.85 26.84 21.56
N GLU A 28 6.58 27.40 22.52
CA GLU A 28 7.72 28.30 22.28
C GLU A 28 9.00 27.56 21.85
N LYS A 29 9.02 26.23 21.93
CA LYS A 29 10.20 25.41 21.64
C LYS A 29 9.86 24.35 20.59
N ILE A 30 10.66 24.32 19.53
CA ILE A 30 10.62 23.32 18.47
C ILE A 30 11.93 22.53 18.55
N TYR A 31 11.83 21.22 18.73
CA TYR A 31 12.99 20.34 18.76
C TYR A 31 13.14 19.60 17.44
N LEU A 32 14.33 19.66 16.85
CA LEU A 32 14.66 18.99 15.59
C LEU A 32 15.97 18.24 15.73
N GLU A 33 16.00 17.00 15.25
CA GLU A 33 17.22 16.19 15.21
C GLU A 33 18.24 16.76 14.23
N LYS A 34 17.79 17.20 13.04
CA LYS A 34 18.59 17.92 12.06
C LYS A 34 18.18 19.39 12.01
N LEU A 35 19.09 20.25 12.42
CA LEU A 35 18.86 21.69 12.40
C LEU A 35 18.99 22.24 10.97
N PRO A 36 18.00 23.03 10.50
CA PRO A 36 18.12 23.73 9.21
C PRO A 36 19.18 24.83 9.29
N LYS A 37 19.79 25.16 8.14
CA LYS A 37 20.80 26.24 8.07
C LYS A 37 20.17 27.58 8.47
N GLY A 38 18.94 27.84 8.01
CA GLY A 38 18.16 29.05 8.30
C GLY A 38 17.52 29.13 9.69
N ARG A 39 17.85 28.27 10.66
CA ARG A 39 17.10 28.13 11.93
C ARG A 39 16.87 29.44 12.71
N LYS A 40 17.81 30.40 12.66
CA LYS A 40 17.67 31.70 13.36
C LYS A 40 16.59 32.55 12.69
N LEU A 41 16.63 32.63 11.36
CA LEU A 41 15.66 33.37 10.56
C LEU A 41 14.28 32.73 10.66
N LEU A 42 14.20 31.40 10.55
CA LEU A 42 12.97 30.63 10.74
C LEU A 42 12.37 30.86 12.13
N GLY A 43 13.18 30.81 13.20
CA GLY A 43 12.71 31.09 14.56
C GLY A 43 12.13 32.50 14.69
N LYS A 44 12.78 33.51 14.10
CA LYS A 44 12.26 34.89 14.08
C LYS A 44 10.94 35.01 13.31
N LEU A 45 10.88 34.43 12.11
CA LEU A 45 9.67 34.43 11.28
C LEU A 45 8.49 33.76 11.98
N LEU A 46 8.71 32.58 12.58
CA LEU A 46 7.70 31.86 13.35
C LEU A 46 7.27 32.65 14.58
N SER A 47 8.21 33.36 15.22
CA SER A 47 7.92 34.21 16.37
C SER A 47 7.00 35.38 16.00
N GLU A 48 7.27 36.04 14.88
CA GLU A 48 6.43 37.12 14.34
C GLU A 48 5.03 36.61 13.98
N LYS A 49 4.95 35.46 13.29
CA LYS A 49 3.68 34.85 12.87
C LYS A 49 2.81 34.38 14.04
N THR A 50 3.42 33.84 15.09
CA THR A 50 2.71 33.26 16.25
C THR A 50 2.56 34.22 17.43
N LYS A 51 3.19 35.41 17.37
CA LYS A 51 3.32 36.38 18.48
C LYS A 51 3.93 35.78 19.76
N ARG A 52 4.85 34.83 19.62
CA ARG A 52 5.53 34.11 20.73
C ARG A 52 7.03 34.02 20.46
N ASN A 53 7.85 33.78 21.49
CA ASN A 53 9.30 33.62 21.31
C ASN A 53 9.66 32.18 20.91
N VAL A 54 9.48 31.86 19.63
CA VAL A 54 9.71 30.52 19.08
C VAL A 54 11.21 30.26 18.87
N ARG A 55 11.73 29.21 19.50
CA ARG A 55 13.13 28.78 19.39
C ARG A 55 13.25 27.39 18.79
N ILE A 56 14.12 27.26 17.78
CA ILE A 56 14.46 25.98 17.15
C ILE A 56 15.74 25.42 17.79
N LEU A 57 15.59 24.28 18.45
CA LEU A 57 16.61 23.68 19.31
C LEU A 57 16.91 22.24 18.86
N SER A 58 18.14 21.79 19.10
CA SER A 58 18.47 20.37 19.03
C SER A 58 18.14 19.72 20.38
N PRO A 59 17.60 18.48 20.40
CA PRO A 59 17.32 17.79 21.65
C PRO A 59 18.58 17.59 22.49
N ARG A 60 18.54 18.04 23.73
CA ARG A 60 19.60 17.83 24.73
C ARG A 60 18.99 17.25 26.00
N GLY A 61 19.66 16.27 26.59
CA GLY A 61 19.18 15.56 27.78
C GLY A 61 18.15 14.46 27.48
N THR A 62 18.00 13.54 28.42
CA THR A 62 17.15 12.34 28.31
C THR A 62 15.66 12.66 28.15
N PRO A 63 15.05 13.62 28.88
CA PRO A 63 13.61 13.87 28.78
C PRO A 63 13.17 14.32 27.38
N VAL A 64 13.93 15.21 26.74
CA VAL A 64 13.61 15.69 25.38
C VAL A 64 13.79 14.59 24.34
N LYS A 65 14.81 13.73 24.51
CA LYS A 65 15.00 12.56 23.65
C LYS A 65 13.82 11.59 23.72
N ASN A 66 13.26 11.36 24.91
CA ASN A 66 12.09 10.51 25.09
C ASN A 66 10.86 11.08 24.35
N VAL A 67 10.65 12.40 24.42
CA VAL A 67 9.56 13.07 23.68
C VAL A 67 9.73 12.90 22.17
N ILE A 68 10.95 12.99 21.65
CA ILE A 68 11.21 12.77 20.22
C ILE A 68 11.00 11.30 19.83
N SER A 69 11.40 10.34 20.67
CA SER A 69 11.13 8.91 20.43
C SER A 69 9.63 8.65 20.30
N LEU A 70 8.84 9.14 21.27
CA LEU A 70 7.38 9.02 21.25
C LEU A 70 6.77 9.71 20.01
N ALA A 71 7.27 10.90 19.65
CA ALA A 71 6.80 11.58 18.44
C ALA A 71 7.10 10.76 17.16
N ARG A 72 8.27 10.11 17.10
CA ARG A 72 8.65 9.22 15.99
C ARG A 72 7.77 7.98 15.93
N GLU A 73 7.51 7.34 17.07
CA GLU A 73 6.63 6.18 17.17
C GLU A 73 5.21 6.55 16.71
N ASN A 74 4.65 7.64 17.23
CA ASN A 74 3.34 8.15 16.84
C ASN A 74 3.27 8.48 15.34
N ALA A 75 4.31 9.12 14.78
CA ALA A 75 4.35 9.47 13.36
C ALA A 75 4.43 8.22 12.47
N SER A 76 5.22 7.22 12.88
CA SER A 76 5.36 5.95 12.17
C SER A 76 4.04 5.18 12.17
N GLU A 77 3.38 5.08 13.32
CA GLU A 77 2.10 4.42 13.45
C GLU A 77 1.00 5.14 12.67
N TYR A 78 0.95 6.48 12.74
CA TYR A 78 0.04 7.28 11.95
C TYR A 78 0.24 7.05 10.44
N LEU A 79 1.50 7.07 9.97
CA LEU A 79 1.81 6.85 8.56
C LEU A 79 1.39 5.44 8.11
N LYS A 80 1.70 4.42 8.91
CA LYS A 80 1.29 3.03 8.65
C LYS A 80 -0.23 2.94 8.49
N ASN A 81 -0.98 3.47 9.46
CA ASN A 81 -2.44 3.44 9.43
C ASN A 81 -3.01 4.24 8.26
N TYR A 82 -2.43 5.40 7.95
CA TYR A 82 -2.83 6.22 6.81
C TYR A 82 -2.65 5.48 5.49
N LEU A 83 -1.48 4.85 5.29
CA LEU A 83 -1.17 4.07 4.08
C LEU A 83 -2.08 2.85 3.97
N SER A 84 -2.29 2.10 5.04
CA SER A 84 -3.19 0.94 5.03
C SER A 84 -4.61 1.31 4.62
N ARG A 85 -5.19 2.36 5.21
CA ARG A 85 -6.54 2.82 4.83
C ARG A 85 -6.60 3.33 3.39
N HIS A 86 -5.58 4.06 2.94
CA HIS A 86 -5.55 4.54 1.56
C HIS A 86 -5.46 3.39 0.55
N LEU A 87 -4.67 2.37 0.85
CA LEU A 87 -4.58 1.17 0.03
C LEU A 87 -5.92 0.43 -0.03
N GLU A 88 -6.57 0.22 1.12
CA GLU A 88 -7.89 -0.43 1.18
C GLU A 88 -8.95 0.34 0.39
N LEU A 89 -8.99 1.67 0.52
CA LEU A 89 -9.91 2.51 -0.26
C LEU A 89 -9.63 2.42 -1.76
N LYS A 90 -8.35 2.39 -2.15
CA LYS A 90 -7.94 2.26 -3.55
C LYS A 90 -8.33 0.89 -4.12
N GLU A 91 -8.11 -0.19 -3.37
CA GLU A 91 -8.48 -1.56 -3.76
C GLU A 91 -9.99 -1.69 -3.91
N LYS A 92 -10.77 -1.17 -2.95
CA LYS A 92 -12.24 -1.16 -3.05
C LYS A 92 -12.72 -0.43 -4.30
N LYS A 93 -12.18 0.77 -4.54
CA LYS A 93 -12.54 1.56 -5.73
C LYS A 93 -12.20 0.82 -7.02
N LEU A 94 -11.05 0.15 -7.08
CA LEU A 94 -10.66 -0.65 -8.24
C LEU A 94 -11.64 -1.81 -8.51
N LEU A 95 -12.13 -2.48 -7.46
CA LEU A 95 -13.14 -3.53 -7.62
C LEU A 95 -14.51 -2.99 -8.05
N GLU A 96 -14.89 -1.80 -7.59
CA GLU A 96 -16.09 -1.09 -8.07
C GLU A 96 -15.96 -0.73 -9.56
N GLU A 97 -14.83 -0.15 -9.97
CA GLU A 97 -14.53 0.15 -11.38
C GLU A 97 -14.52 -1.12 -12.24
N LEU A 98 -13.97 -2.23 -11.74
CA LEU A 98 -13.97 -3.52 -12.44
C LEU A 98 -15.39 -4.08 -12.61
N LYS A 99 -16.23 -4.00 -11.58
CA LYS A 99 -17.64 -4.39 -11.63
C LYS A 99 -18.36 -3.63 -12.75
N GLU A 100 -18.22 -2.31 -12.76
CA GLU A 100 -18.86 -1.44 -13.76
C GLU A 100 -18.35 -1.74 -15.17
N THR A 101 -17.04 -1.88 -15.34
CA THR A 101 -16.40 -2.12 -16.64
C THR A 101 -16.83 -3.45 -17.26
N LEU A 102 -16.98 -4.49 -16.45
CA LEU A 102 -17.38 -5.83 -16.91
C LEU A 102 -18.90 -6.07 -16.85
N GLY A 103 -19.68 -5.10 -16.34
CA GLY A 103 -21.12 -5.23 -16.19
C GLY A 103 -21.55 -6.30 -15.18
N LEU A 104 -20.76 -6.54 -14.13
CA LEU A 104 -21.05 -7.55 -13.12
C LEU A 104 -22.18 -7.09 -12.18
N SER A 105 -23.02 -8.03 -11.75
CA SER A 105 -24.12 -7.76 -10.80
C SER A 105 -23.59 -7.34 -9.42
N ASN A 106 -22.52 -7.99 -8.96
CA ASN A 106 -21.91 -7.81 -7.65
C ASN A 106 -20.43 -7.42 -7.77
N ILE A 107 -19.90 -6.79 -6.72
CA ILE A 107 -18.45 -6.54 -6.61
C ILE A 107 -17.75 -7.90 -6.58
N PRO A 108 -16.74 -8.15 -7.43
CA PRO A 108 -16.05 -9.44 -7.45
C PRO A 108 -15.14 -9.59 -6.22
N ILE A 109 -15.66 -10.24 -5.18
CA ILE A 109 -14.93 -10.50 -3.92
C ILE A 109 -13.80 -11.51 -4.13
N ARG A 110 -14.01 -12.49 -5.02
CA ARG A 110 -13.01 -13.49 -5.39
C ARG A 110 -12.84 -13.49 -6.90
N ILE A 111 -11.59 -13.41 -7.36
CA ILE A 111 -11.21 -13.45 -8.77
C ILE A 111 -10.18 -14.57 -8.93
N GLU A 112 -10.47 -15.53 -9.80
CA GLU A 112 -9.55 -16.62 -10.14
C GLU A 112 -9.03 -16.41 -11.57
N GLY A 113 -7.71 -16.46 -11.74
CA GLY A 113 -7.04 -16.40 -13.03
C GLY A 113 -6.41 -17.74 -13.36
N TYR A 114 -6.54 -18.20 -14.59
CA TYR A 114 -6.04 -19.49 -15.06
C TYR A 114 -5.08 -19.28 -16.22
N ASP A 115 -3.94 -19.97 -16.18
CA ASP A 115 -2.94 -19.96 -17.23
C ASP A 115 -2.52 -21.39 -17.58
N ILE A 116 -2.37 -21.67 -18.88
CA ILE A 116 -1.96 -22.98 -19.41
C ILE A 116 -0.57 -22.83 -20.03
N SER A 117 0.38 -23.62 -19.54
CA SER A 117 1.76 -23.65 -20.00
C SER A 117 2.07 -25.03 -20.58
N ASN A 118 2.45 -25.06 -21.86
CA ASN A 118 2.80 -26.28 -22.56
C ASN A 118 4.28 -26.22 -23.00
N VAL A 119 5.16 -26.92 -22.28
CA VAL A 119 6.58 -27.01 -22.65
C VAL A 119 6.76 -28.22 -23.56
N SER A 120 6.95 -27.97 -24.86
CA SER A 120 7.41 -28.95 -25.85
C SER A 120 6.60 -30.27 -25.92
N GLY A 121 5.31 -30.25 -25.52
CA GLY A 121 4.34 -31.30 -25.80
C GLY A 121 4.32 -32.53 -24.88
N VAL A 122 5.11 -32.56 -23.80
CA VAL A 122 5.22 -33.76 -22.93
C VAL A 122 4.63 -33.55 -21.53
N ASP A 123 4.70 -32.34 -20.97
CA ASP A 123 4.15 -32.01 -19.65
C ASP A 123 3.42 -30.67 -19.69
N ALA A 124 2.14 -30.70 -20.06
CA ALA A 124 1.27 -29.53 -19.94
C ALA A 124 0.91 -29.28 -18.47
N THR A 125 0.98 -28.02 -18.05
CA THR A 125 0.68 -27.58 -16.69
C THR A 125 -0.31 -26.43 -16.71
N GLY A 126 -1.19 -26.38 -15.73
CA GLY A 126 -2.09 -25.27 -15.48
C GLY A 126 -1.76 -24.60 -14.16
N SER A 127 -1.85 -23.28 -14.09
CA SER A 127 -1.74 -22.53 -12.84
C SER A 127 -3.01 -21.74 -12.58
N MET A 128 -3.45 -21.72 -11.32
CA MET A 128 -4.55 -20.89 -10.85
C MET A 128 -4.03 -19.93 -9.78
N VAL A 129 -4.22 -18.64 -10.04
CA VAL A 129 -3.98 -17.57 -9.09
C VAL A 129 -5.31 -17.05 -8.56
N VAL A 130 -5.31 -16.64 -7.31
CA VAL A 130 -6.53 -16.15 -6.64
C VAL A 130 -6.29 -14.77 -6.08
N PHE A 131 -7.22 -13.87 -6.33
CA PHE A 131 -7.33 -12.60 -5.64
C PHE A 131 -8.60 -12.59 -4.81
N ALA A 132 -8.49 -12.27 -3.53
CA ALA A 132 -9.60 -12.08 -2.61
C ALA A 132 -9.59 -10.62 -2.12
N ASN A 133 -10.72 -9.93 -2.25
CA ASN A 133 -10.86 -8.51 -1.92
C ASN A 133 -9.76 -7.64 -2.57
N GLY A 134 -9.43 -7.92 -3.84
CA GLY A 134 -8.43 -7.16 -4.60
C GLY A 134 -6.97 -7.47 -4.24
N LYS A 135 -6.72 -8.37 -3.28
CA LYS A 135 -5.37 -8.78 -2.85
C LYS A 135 -5.05 -10.22 -3.28
N PRO A 136 -3.79 -10.53 -3.64
CA PRO A 136 -3.40 -11.91 -3.92
C PRO A 136 -3.58 -12.82 -2.70
N ASP A 137 -4.34 -13.90 -2.86
CA ASP A 137 -4.46 -14.98 -1.87
C ASP A 137 -3.60 -16.17 -2.28
N LYS A 138 -2.30 -16.09 -1.93
CA LYS A 138 -1.31 -17.10 -2.29
C LYS A 138 -1.58 -18.49 -1.70
N LYS A 139 -2.35 -18.58 -0.60
CA LYS A 139 -2.69 -19.86 0.02
C LYS A 139 -3.64 -20.67 -0.86
N GLU A 140 -4.42 -19.96 -1.67
CA GLU A 140 -5.42 -20.53 -2.57
C GLU A 140 -4.88 -20.82 -3.98
N TYR A 141 -3.59 -20.58 -4.23
CA TYR A 141 -2.99 -20.89 -5.52
C TYR A 141 -2.95 -22.41 -5.72
N ARG A 142 -3.17 -22.86 -6.95
CA ARG A 142 -3.13 -24.28 -7.31
C ARG A 142 -2.36 -24.48 -8.60
N HIS A 143 -1.65 -25.60 -8.67
CA HIS A 143 -1.02 -26.08 -9.89
C HIS A 143 -1.70 -27.37 -10.31
N PHE A 144 -2.02 -27.47 -11.59
CA PHE A 144 -2.68 -28.62 -12.19
C PHE A 144 -1.69 -29.32 -13.10
N LYS A 145 -1.42 -30.59 -12.82
CA LYS A 145 -0.84 -31.48 -13.83
C LYS A 145 -1.95 -31.87 -14.80
N ILE A 146 -1.81 -31.49 -16.07
CA ILE A 146 -2.82 -31.70 -17.11
C ILE A 146 -2.56 -33.05 -17.77
N LYS A 147 -3.60 -33.87 -17.90
CA LYS A 147 -3.51 -35.22 -18.47
C LYS A 147 -3.90 -35.29 -19.94
N TYR A 148 -4.39 -34.20 -20.51
CA TYR A 148 -4.77 -34.09 -21.93
C TYR A 148 -3.66 -34.57 -22.88
N THR A 149 -3.97 -35.59 -23.70
CA THR A 149 -2.98 -36.27 -24.57
C THR A 149 -3.18 -36.07 -26.07
N LYS A 150 -4.20 -35.31 -26.51
CA LYS A 150 -4.55 -35.15 -27.95
C LYS A 150 -3.72 -34.05 -28.67
N GLY A 151 -2.46 -33.84 -28.28
CA GLY A 151 -1.59 -32.78 -28.80
C GLY A 151 -1.81 -31.41 -28.14
N PRO A 152 -1.09 -30.35 -28.58
CA PRO A 152 -1.21 -29.00 -28.03
C PRO A 152 -2.59 -28.40 -28.35
N ASN A 153 -3.51 -28.44 -27.39
CA ASN A 153 -4.83 -27.82 -27.46
C ASN A 153 -5.16 -27.14 -26.14
N ASP A 154 -4.81 -25.86 -26.05
CA ASP A 154 -4.97 -25.08 -24.82
C ASP A 154 -6.43 -24.98 -24.36
N PHE A 155 -7.40 -24.98 -25.29
CA PHE A 155 -8.82 -24.97 -24.93
C PHE A 155 -9.25 -26.28 -24.25
N GLY A 156 -8.82 -27.43 -24.76
CA GLY A 156 -9.13 -28.72 -24.15
C GLY A 156 -8.40 -28.91 -22.81
N MET A 157 -7.20 -28.35 -22.69
CA MET A 157 -6.43 -28.33 -21.45
C MET A 157 -7.09 -27.43 -20.39
N LEU A 158 -7.60 -26.26 -20.78
CA LEU A 158 -8.33 -25.37 -19.90
C LEU A 158 -9.68 -25.98 -19.48
N GLU A 159 -10.39 -26.64 -20.39
CA GLU A 159 -11.62 -27.38 -20.08
C GLU A 159 -11.38 -28.46 -19.01
N GLU A 160 -10.30 -29.25 -19.12
CA GLU A 160 -9.93 -30.23 -18.09
C GLU A 160 -9.71 -29.55 -16.72
N VAL A 161 -8.93 -28.46 -16.70
CA VAL A 161 -8.60 -27.73 -15.46
C VAL A 161 -9.87 -27.17 -14.79
N LEU A 162 -10.73 -26.50 -15.55
CA LEU A 162 -11.97 -25.91 -15.03
C LEU A 162 -12.95 -27.00 -14.58
N THR A 163 -13.08 -28.08 -15.34
CA THR A 163 -13.95 -29.21 -14.99
C THR A 163 -13.51 -29.85 -13.67
N ARG A 164 -12.21 -30.03 -13.45
CA ARG A 164 -11.69 -30.57 -12.18
C ARG A 164 -11.90 -29.59 -11.02
N ARG A 165 -11.57 -28.31 -11.22
CA ARG A 165 -11.70 -27.27 -10.19
C ARG A 165 -13.14 -27.11 -9.69
N PHE A 166 -14.11 -27.14 -10.61
CA PHE A 166 -15.53 -26.95 -10.28
C PHE A 166 -16.26 -28.26 -10.03
N GLY A 167 -15.81 -29.38 -10.60
CA GLY A 167 -16.39 -30.71 -10.37
C GLY A 167 -16.03 -31.34 -9.03
N GLU A 168 -14.92 -30.93 -8.39
CA GLU A 168 -14.58 -31.34 -7.01
C GLU A 168 -15.32 -30.49 -5.93
N SER A 169 -16.07 -29.46 -6.32
CA SER A 169 -16.67 -28.48 -5.40
C SER A 169 -18.20 -28.56 -5.36
N ASP A 170 -18.73 -29.45 -4.53
CA ASP A 170 -20.15 -29.48 -4.07
C ASP A 170 -20.48 -28.35 -3.07
N ASP A 171 -19.82 -27.19 -3.14
CA ASP A 171 -19.98 -26.13 -2.12
C ASP A 171 -19.83 -24.71 -2.67
N PHE A 172 -20.69 -24.34 -3.62
CA PHE A 172 -20.91 -22.93 -3.98
C PHE A 172 -21.85 -22.19 -2.99
N SER A 173 -22.36 -22.88 -1.96
CA SER A 173 -23.35 -22.34 -1.01
C SER A 173 -22.78 -21.71 0.27
N ASN A 174 -21.46 -21.77 0.52
CA ASN A 174 -20.88 -21.26 1.78
C ASN A 174 -20.25 -19.86 1.72
N ALA A 175 -20.55 -19.08 0.68
CA ALA A 175 -20.34 -17.64 0.68
C ALA A 175 -21.70 -16.93 0.90
N ALA A 176 -22.20 -17.00 2.13
CA ALA A 176 -23.32 -16.18 2.60
C ALA A 176 -22.91 -14.68 2.68
N PRO A 177 -23.87 -13.73 2.58
CA PRO A 177 -23.63 -12.30 2.34
C PRO A 177 -22.85 -11.55 3.44
#